data_AF-A0A8C4K7B6-F1
#
_entry.id   AF-A0A8C4K7B6-F1
#
_cell.length_a   1.000
_cell.length_b   1.000
_cell.length_c   1.000
_cell.angle_alpha   90.00
_cell.angle_beta   90.00
_cell.angle_gamma   90.00
#
_symmetry.space_group_name_H-M   'P 1'
#
loop_
_entity.id
_entity.type
_entity.pdbx_description
1 polymer ?
#
loop_
_entity_poly.entity_id
_entity_poly.type
_entity_poly.pdbx_seq_one_letter_code
_entity_poly.pdbx_strand_id
1 'polypeptide(L)'
;MATEFREEVRKLNVTDPAEMMDLAIRWVQKSFPNVESVSTETLQSWLEEKPEELLILDIREADEFEVSHLPGAIRIDPESNNIQEILQEHLQKEQEQQKLVVCYCTVGYRASLTAQRLNEFLSSERGQKLKPFLKIYNAKGGLAKWARERKGMVDKQERSTHLVHPYNAEWAKLLEPELQALI
;
A
#
# COMPACT_ATOMS: atom_id res chain seq x y z
N MET A 1 12.29 -13.71 2.26
CA MET A 1 12.14 -12.51 1.40
C MET A 1 12.43 -11.21 2.14
N ALA A 2 11.81 -10.90 3.29
CA ALA A 2 12.26 -9.78 4.15
C ALA A 2 13.71 -9.93 4.68
N THR A 3 14.25 -11.15 4.65
CA THR A 3 15.63 -11.47 5.04
C THR A 3 16.67 -10.77 4.17
N GLU A 4 16.46 -10.69 2.85
CA GLU A 4 17.43 -10.08 1.92
C GLU A 4 17.53 -8.57 2.14
N PHE A 5 16.40 -7.88 2.29
CA PHE A 5 16.36 -6.48 2.68
C PHE A 5 17.05 -6.23 4.02
N ARG A 6 16.78 -7.07 5.03
CA ARG A 6 17.42 -6.96 6.35
C ARG A 6 18.93 -7.16 6.29
N GLU A 7 19.40 -8.09 5.47
CA GLU A 7 20.83 -8.26 5.23
C GLU A 7 21.46 -7.05 4.56
N GLU A 8 20.78 -6.46 3.58
CA GLU A 8 21.27 -5.26 2.87
C GLU A 8 21.37 -4.05 3.81
N VAL A 9 20.32 -3.78 4.59
CA VAL A 9 20.32 -2.71 5.61
C VAL A 9 21.44 -2.94 6.63
N ARG A 10 21.60 -4.18 7.12
CA ARG A 10 22.65 -4.53 8.09
C ARG A 10 24.06 -4.38 7.50
N LYS A 11 24.27 -4.79 6.24
CA LYS A 11 25.56 -4.66 5.54
C LYS A 11 25.95 -3.20 5.34
N LEU A 12 24.97 -2.33 5.07
CA LEU A 12 25.21 -0.90 4.82
C LEU A 12 25.29 -0.06 6.11
N ASN A 13 25.01 -0.65 7.27
CA ASN A 13 25.00 0.04 8.58
C ASN A 13 24.14 1.32 8.59
N VAL A 14 23.07 1.34 7.80
CA VAL A 14 22.14 2.46 7.73
C VAL A 14 21.32 2.50 9.01
N THR A 15 21.25 3.68 9.63
CA THR A 15 20.47 3.93 10.85
C THR A 15 19.49 5.09 10.71
N ASP A 16 19.68 5.93 9.68
CA ASP A 16 18.76 7.02 9.37
C ASP A 16 17.45 6.48 8.77
N PRO A 17 16.29 6.86 9.34
CA PRO A 17 14.98 6.39 8.86
C PRO A 17 14.66 6.75 7.40
N ALA A 18 15.14 7.89 6.89
CA ALA A 18 14.90 8.28 5.50
C ALA A 18 15.75 7.45 4.54
N GLU A 19 17.03 7.23 4.85
CA GLU A 19 17.89 6.34 4.07
C GLU A 19 17.39 4.89 4.07
N MET A 20 16.90 4.40 5.22
CA MET A 20 16.26 3.08 5.29
C MET A 20 14.98 3.00 4.44
N MET A 21 14.18 4.08 4.40
CA MET A 21 13.00 4.16 3.56
C MET A 21 13.37 4.08 2.07
N ASP A 22 14.41 4.80 1.64
CA ASP A 22 14.90 4.75 0.27
C ASP A 22 15.42 3.37 -0.13
N LEU A 23 16.08 2.66 0.79
CA LEU A 23 16.46 1.26 0.59
C LEU A 23 15.24 0.36 0.45
N ALA A 24 14.23 0.51 1.31
CA ALA A 24 13.01 -0.29 1.27
C ALA A 24 12.26 -0.09 -0.06
N ILE A 25 12.13 1.16 -0.51
CA ILE A 25 11.51 1.51 -1.80
C ILE A 25 12.26 0.85 -2.95
N ARG A 26 13.60 0.98 -3.00
CA ARG A 26 14.41 0.37 -4.07
C ARG A 26 14.30 -1.15 -4.08
N TRP A 27 14.31 -1.77 -2.91
CA TRP A 27 14.14 -3.21 -2.76
C TRP A 27 12.79 -3.67 -3.32
N VAL A 28 11.69 -3.03 -2.92
CA VAL A 28 10.34 -3.35 -3.43
C VAL A 28 10.26 -3.20 -4.94
N GLN A 29 10.77 -2.10 -5.50
CA GLN A 29 10.78 -1.86 -6.94
C GLN A 29 11.59 -2.93 -7.70
N LYS A 30 12.74 -3.35 -7.15
CA LYS A 30 13.56 -4.42 -7.73
C LYS A 30 12.88 -5.78 -7.65
N SER A 31 12.16 -6.07 -6.56
CA SER A 31 11.40 -7.32 -6.40
C SER A 31 10.19 -7.42 -7.33
N PHE A 32 9.60 -6.29 -7.71
CA PHE A 32 8.37 -6.24 -8.51
C PHE A 32 8.51 -5.27 -9.70
N PRO A 33 9.40 -5.55 -10.68
CA PRO A 33 9.71 -4.60 -11.76
C PRO A 33 8.54 -4.31 -12.70
N ASN A 34 7.52 -5.17 -12.71
CA ASN A 34 6.33 -5.04 -13.56
C ASN A 34 5.13 -4.40 -12.83
N VAL A 35 5.30 -3.97 -11.58
CA VAL A 35 4.24 -3.33 -10.80
C VAL A 35 4.43 -1.82 -10.87
N GLU A 36 3.48 -1.12 -11.49
CA GLU A 36 3.44 0.33 -11.47
C GLU A 36 3.28 0.84 -10.03
N SER A 37 4.03 1.88 -9.67
CA SER A 37 3.89 2.54 -8.37
C SER A 37 3.50 4.00 -8.56
N VAL A 38 2.59 4.48 -7.72
CA VAL A 38 2.19 5.88 -7.64
C VAL A 38 2.92 6.56 -6.48
N SER A 39 3.29 7.83 -6.62
CA SER A 39 3.85 8.60 -5.52
C SER A 39 2.77 8.97 -4.50
N THR A 40 3.19 9.29 -3.27
CA THR A 40 2.28 9.72 -2.20
C THR A 40 1.65 11.08 -2.51
N GLU A 41 2.33 11.95 -3.25
CA GLU A 41 1.82 13.23 -3.72
C GLU A 41 0.71 13.05 -4.75
N THR A 42 0.94 12.21 -5.77
CA THR A 42 -0.10 11.89 -6.76
C THR A 42 -1.30 11.20 -6.11
N LEU A 43 -1.06 10.24 -5.20
CA LEU A 43 -2.14 9.57 -4.49
C LEU A 43 -2.97 10.54 -3.63
N GLN A 44 -2.31 11.49 -2.96
CA GLN A 44 -3.02 12.53 -2.22
C GLN A 44 -3.89 13.40 -3.13
N SER A 45 -3.34 13.88 -4.25
CA SER A 45 -4.13 14.64 -5.24
C SER A 45 -5.33 13.83 -5.74
N TRP A 46 -5.18 12.54 -6.03
CA TRP A 46 -6.30 11.71 -6.44
C TRP A 46 -7.37 11.53 -5.35
N LEU A 47 -6.95 11.41 -4.08
CA LEU A 47 -7.86 11.34 -2.94
C LEU A 47 -8.70 12.61 -2.78
N GLU A 48 -8.14 13.76 -3.12
CA GLU A 48 -8.79 15.07 -2.99
C GLU A 48 -9.65 15.42 -4.23
N GLU A 49 -9.15 15.13 -5.43
CA GLU A 49 -9.73 15.60 -6.69
C GLU A 49 -10.74 14.62 -7.30
N LYS A 50 -10.56 13.31 -7.07
CA LYS A 50 -11.32 12.24 -7.73
C LYS A 50 -11.44 10.96 -6.89
N PRO A 51 -11.87 11.07 -5.61
CA PRO A 51 -11.98 9.91 -4.72
C PRO A 51 -12.91 8.81 -5.26
N GLU A 52 -13.89 9.16 -6.08
CA GLU A 52 -14.81 8.23 -6.73
C GLU A 52 -14.14 7.38 -7.81
N GLU A 53 -13.00 7.78 -8.39
CA GLU A 53 -12.22 6.96 -9.32
C GLU A 53 -11.32 5.96 -8.60
N LEU A 54 -11.10 6.14 -7.29
CA LEU A 54 -10.15 5.36 -6.51
C LEU A 54 -10.78 4.13 -5.87
N LEU A 55 -10.01 3.04 -5.85
CA LEU A 55 -10.22 1.90 -4.97
C LEU A 55 -8.93 1.68 -4.18
N ILE A 56 -8.95 2.04 -2.90
CA ILE A 56 -7.76 1.97 -2.04
C ILE A 56 -7.81 0.69 -1.22
N LEU A 57 -6.79 -0.15 -1.38
CA LEU A 57 -6.71 -1.45 -0.73
C LEU A 57 -5.55 -1.47 0.27
N ASP A 58 -5.89 -1.63 1.54
CA ASP A 58 -4.89 -1.83 2.60
C ASP A 58 -4.63 -3.33 2.80
N ILE A 59 -3.42 -3.77 2.50
CA ILE A 59 -2.99 -5.18 2.55
C ILE A 59 -2.26 -5.49 3.88
N ARG A 60 -2.51 -4.69 4.93
CA ARG A 60 -1.93 -4.91 6.26
C ARG A 60 -2.84 -5.78 7.13
N GLU A 61 -2.25 -6.27 8.21
CA GLU A 61 -2.99 -7.00 9.25
C GLU A 61 -4.05 -6.11 9.91
N ALA A 62 -5.02 -6.74 10.57
CA ALA A 62 -6.14 -6.01 11.17
C ALA A 62 -5.69 -5.04 12.27
N ASP A 63 -4.73 -5.44 13.11
CA ASP A 63 -4.14 -4.60 14.15
C ASP A 63 -3.41 -3.38 13.56
N GLU A 64 -2.70 -3.54 12.45
CA GLU A 64 -2.06 -2.46 11.72
C GLU A 64 -3.07 -1.46 11.15
N PHE A 65 -4.16 -1.95 10.57
CA PHE A 65 -5.25 -1.14 10.01
C PHE A 65 -6.03 -0.39 11.09
N GLU A 66 -6.23 -1.02 12.26
CA GLU A 66 -6.97 -0.42 13.36
C GLU A 66 -6.27 0.81 13.95
N VAL A 67 -4.94 0.79 13.99
CA VAL A 67 -4.11 1.92 14.46
C VAL A 67 -4.24 3.12 13.53
N SER A 68 -4.15 2.88 12.22
CA SER A 68 -4.31 3.91 11.21
C SER A 68 -4.54 3.30 9.84
N HIS A 69 -5.15 4.04 8.93
CA HIS A 69 -5.27 3.73 7.51
C HIS A 69 -5.57 5.02 6.71
N LEU A 70 -5.50 4.93 5.38
CA LEU A 70 -5.95 6.01 4.50
C LEU A 70 -7.49 6.12 4.52
N PRO A 71 -8.06 7.33 4.50
CA PRO A 71 -9.51 7.51 4.47
C PRO A 71 -10.16 6.73 3.31
N GLY A 72 -11.22 5.98 3.63
CA GLY A 72 -11.95 5.18 2.64
C GLY A 72 -11.23 3.92 2.14
N ALA A 73 -10.08 3.55 2.74
CA ALA A 73 -9.39 2.32 2.41
C ALA A 73 -10.18 1.09 2.84
N ILE A 74 -10.20 0.07 1.99
CA ILE A 74 -10.76 -1.25 2.29
C ILE A 74 -9.62 -2.16 2.72
N ARG A 75 -9.71 -2.71 3.94
CA ARG A 75 -8.74 -3.69 4.41
C ARG A 75 -8.96 -5.02 3.69
N ILE A 76 -7.88 -5.55 3.12
CA ILE A 76 -7.82 -6.89 2.54
C ILE A 76 -6.82 -7.68 3.36
N ASP A 77 -7.26 -8.82 3.88
CA ASP A 77 -6.35 -9.75 4.55
C ASP A 77 -5.23 -10.17 3.58
N PRO A 78 -3.93 -10.04 3.96
CA PRO A 78 -2.81 -10.37 3.08
C PRO A 78 -2.80 -11.84 2.63
N GLU A 79 -3.42 -12.74 3.40
CA GLU A 79 -3.57 -14.16 3.07
C GLU A 79 -4.88 -14.47 2.33
N SER A 80 -5.72 -13.46 2.08
CA SER A 80 -6.96 -13.63 1.31
C SER A 80 -6.66 -13.97 -0.14
N ASN A 81 -7.33 -15.02 -0.63
CA ASN A 81 -7.37 -15.35 -2.05
C ASN A 81 -8.54 -14.68 -2.77
N ASN A 82 -9.41 -13.94 -2.05
CA ASN A 82 -10.69 -13.45 -2.57
C ASN A 82 -10.64 -12.01 -3.09
N ILE A 83 -9.44 -11.47 -3.32
CA ILE A 83 -9.31 -10.08 -3.77
C ILE A 83 -9.92 -9.85 -5.16
N GLN A 84 -10.02 -10.89 -5.97
CA GLN A 84 -10.60 -10.81 -7.31
C GLN A 84 -12.12 -10.64 -7.26
N GLU A 85 -12.76 -11.27 -6.28
CA GLU A 85 -14.17 -11.13 -5.97
C GLU A 85 -14.46 -9.73 -5.43
N ILE A 86 -13.62 -9.23 -4.52
CA ILE A 86 -13.74 -7.85 -4.00
C ILE A 86 -13.61 -6.85 -5.15
N LEU A 87 -12.64 -7.02 -6.05
CA LEU A 87 -12.59 -6.21 -7.27
C LEU A 87 -13.92 -6.31 -8.03
N GLN A 88 -14.45 -7.50 -8.30
CA GLN A 88 -15.70 -7.62 -9.06
C GLN A 88 -16.91 -6.99 -8.37
N GLU A 89 -16.99 -7.01 -7.03
CA GLU A 89 -18.06 -6.38 -6.26
C GLU A 89 -18.01 -4.86 -6.31
N HIS A 90 -16.80 -4.29 -6.26
CA HIS A 90 -16.58 -2.85 -6.28
C HIS A 90 -16.56 -2.25 -7.70
N LEU A 91 -16.55 -3.10 -8.73
CA LEU A 91 -16.65 -2.68 -10.12
C LEU A 91 -18.11 -2.80 -10.57
N GLN A 92 -18.76 -1.66 -10.81
CA GLN A 92 -20.11 -1.65 -11.36
C GLN A 92 -20.12 -2.27 -12.77
N LYS A 93 -21.20 -2.99 -13.11
CA LYS A 93 -21.37 -3.66 -14.41
C LYS A 93 -21.41 -2.71 -15.62
N GLU A 94 -21.49 -1.39 -15.37
CA GLU A 94 -21.59 -0.33 -16.38
C GLU A 94 -20.45 0.69 -16.19
N GLN A 95 -19.21 0.22 -16.28
CA GLN A 95 -18.05 1.12 -16.18
C GLN A 95 -17.79 1.84 -17.50
N GLU A 96 -18.28 3.07 -17.60
CA GLU A 96 -17.85 4.03 -18.64
C GLU A 96 -16.50 4.69 -18.30
N GLN A 97 -16.07 4.63 -17.03
CA GLN A 97 -14.87 5.30 -16.52
C GLN A 97 -13.84 4.33 -15.93
N GLN A 98 -12.57 4.65 -16.11
CA GLN A 98 -11.44 3.90 -15.58
C GLN A 98 -11.32 4.06 -14.05
N LYS A 99 -11.16 2.95 -13.33
CA LYS A 99 -10.87 2.92 -11.90
C LYS A 99 -9.38 2.75 -11.65
N LEU A 100 -8.86 3.48 -10.67
CA LEU A 100 -7.49 3.39 -10.21
C LEU A 100 -7.47 2.59 -8.89
N VAL A 101 -6.95 1.37 -8.95
CA VAL A 101 -6.81 0.51 -7.77
C VAL A 101 -5.43 0.76 -7.18
N VAL A 102 -5.37 1.25 -5.95
CA VAL A 102 -4.11 1.55 -5.26
C VAL A 102 -3.98 0.62 -4.06
N CYS A 103 -3.07 -0.34 -4.15
CA CYS A 103 -2.70 -1.20 -3.05
C CYS A 103 -1.62 -0.52 -2.20
N TYR A 104 -1.72 -0.61 -0.89
CA TYR A 104 -0.63 -0.21 0.00
C TYR A 104 -0.51 -1.18 1.18
N CYS A 105 0.67 -1.17 1.78
CA CYS A 105 0.90 -1.78 3.07
C CYS A 105 1.88 -0.89 3.85
N THR A 106 2.68 -1.44 4.77
CA THR A 106 3.65 -0.66 5.55
C THR A 106 4.68 0.03 4.64
N VAL A 107 5.33 -0.72 3.74
CA VAL A 107 6.43 -0.22 2.87
C VAL A 107 6.23 -0.48 1.38
N GLY A 108 5.17 -1.21 1.01
CA GLY A 108 4.82 -1.54 -0.38
C GLY A 108 5.08 -2.99 -0.80
N TYR A 109 5.74 -3.83 0.01
CA TYR A 109 6.05 -5.21 -0.41
C TYR A 109 4.79 -6.09 -0.59
N ARG A 110 3.97 -6.25 0.45
CA ARG A 110 2.69 -6.99 0.38
C ARG A 110 1.77 -6.42 -0.71
N ALA A 111 1.73 -5.09 -0.81
CA ALA A 111 0.94 -4.39 -1.81
C ALA A 111 1.40 -4.66 -3.25
N SER A 112 2.71 -4.66 -3.52
CA SER A 112 3.24 -5.01 -4.83
C SER A 112 3.01 -6.47 -5.19
N LEU A 113 3.13 -7.40 -4.23
CA LEU A 113 2.76 -8.80 -4.45
C LEU A 113 1.28 -8.92 -4.85
N THR A 114 0.39 -8.22 -4.13
CA THR A 114 -1.03 -8.18 -4.45
C THR A 114 -1.30 -7.55 -5.82
N ALA A 115 -0.70 -6.41 -6.13
CA ALA A 115 -0.83 -5.74 -7.42
C ALA A 115 -0.35 -6.62 -8.58
N GLN A 116 0.73 -7.38 -8.40
CA GLN A 116 1.20 -8.36 -9.37
C GLN A 116 0.15 -9.45 -9.61
N ARG A 117 -0.40 -10.07 -8.55
CA ARG A 117 -1.46 -11.08 -8.66
C ARG A 117 -2.71 -10.53 -9.36
N LEU A 118 -3.07 -9.27 -9.10
CA LEU A 118 -4.18 -8.60 -9.78
C LEU A 118 -3.89 -8.41 -11.27
N ASN A 119 -2.69 -7.96 -11.65
CA ASN A 119 -2.29 -7.82 -13.05
C ASN A 119 -2.27 -9.17 -13.79
N GLU A 120 -1.85 -10.24 -13.13
CA GLU A 120 -1.93 -11.61 -13.65
C GLU A 120 -3.37 -12.04 -13.88
N PHE A 121 -4.25 -11.80 -12.90
CA PHE A 121 -5.69 -12.05 -13.04
C PHE A 121 -6.30 -11.27 -14.21
N LEU A 122 -5.98 -9.97 -14.35
CA LEU A 122 -6.44 -9.13 -15.46
C LEU A 122 -5.89 -9.56 -16.82
N SER A 123 -4.85 -10.39 -16.85
CA SER A 123 -4.31 -10.97 -18.08
C SER A 123 -4.87 -12.37 -18.37
N SER A 124 -5.68 -12.93 -17.46
CA SER A 124 -6.38 -14.21 -17.65
C SER A 124 -7.72 -14.03 -18.38
N GLU A 125 -8.28 -15.12 -18.93
CA GLU A 125 -9.60 -15.12 -19.59
C GLU A 125 -10.73 -14.55 -18.71
N ARG A 126 -10.65 -14.78 -17.39
CA ARG A 126 -11.66 -14.30 -16.43
C ARG A 126 -11.60 -12.78 -16.21
N GLY A 127 -10.39 -12.22 -16.21
CA GLY A 127 -10.15 -10.81 -15.87
C GLY A 127 -9.91 -9.89 -17.07
N GLN A 128 -9.58 -10.42 -18.25
CA GLN A 128 -9.19 -9.60 -19.42
C GLN A 128 -10.24 -8.57 -19.84
N LYS A 129 -11.52 -8.86 -19.61
CA LYS A 129 -12.62 -7.92 -19.89
C LYS A 129 -12.63 -6.69 -18.98
N LEU A 130 -12.03 -6.80 -17.79
CA LEU A 130 -11.94 -5.72 -16.81
C LEU A 130 -10.69 -4.85 -17.03
N LYS A 131 -9.65 -5.40 -17.69
CA LYS A 131 -8.36 -4.74 -17.91
C LYS A 131 -8.46 -3.33 -18.52
N PRO A 132 -9.34 -3.03 -19.50
CA PRO A 132 -9.47 -1.67 -20.04
C PRO A 132 -9.94 -0.64 -19.00
N PHE A 133 -10.70 -1.07 -17.99
CA PHE A 133 -11.34 -0.22 -16.99
C PHE A 133 -10.54 -0.11 -15.70
N LEU A 134 -9.40 -0.80 -15.59
CA LEU A 134 -8.64 -0.90 -14.35
C LEU A 134 -7.18 -0.55 -14.56
N LYS A 135 -6.65 0.21 -13.62
CA LYS A 135 -5.22 0.45 -13.52
C LYS A 135 -4.77 0.19 -12.09
N ILE A 136 -3.82 -0.73 -11.94
CA ILE A 136 -3.40 -1.25 -10.63
C ILE A 136 -2.05 -0.64 -10.25
N TYR A 137 -1.98 -0.08 -9.05
CA TYR A 137 -0.80 0.60 -8.52
C TYR A 137 -0.42 0.07 -7.14
N ASN A 138 0.87 0.13 -6.84
CA ASN A 138 1.38 0.14 -5.47
C ASN A 138 1.60 1.60 -5.00
N ALA A 139 1.23 1.93 -3.76
CA ALA A 139 1.64 3.20 -3.16
C ALA A 139 3.13 3.15 -2.79
N LYS A 140 3.95 3.97 -3.46
CA LYS A 140 5.41 3.97 -3.28
C LYS A 140 5.77 4.29 -1.82
N GLY A 141 6.50 3.39 -1.16
CA GLY A 141 6.91 3.54 0.23
C GLY A 141 5.82 3.26 1.27
N GLY A 142 4.62 2.86 0.83
CA GLY A 142 3.50 2.47 1.69
C GLY A 142 3.06 3.55 2.67
N LEU A 143 2.36 3.12 3.73
CA LEU A 143 1.87 4.01 4.77
C LEU A 143 3.00 4.64 5.59
N ALA A 144 4.16 3.99 5.68
CA ALA A 144 5.28 4.55 6.40
C ALA A 144 5.82 5.82 5.73
N LYS A 145 6.01 5.83 4.39
CA LYS A 145 6.37 7.06 3.67
C LYS A 145 5.26 8.12 3.79
N TRP A 146 4.00 7.70 3.65
CA TRP A 146 2.85 8.60 3.80
C TRP A 146 2.86 9.35 5.15
N ALA A 147 3.08 8.62 6.25
CA ALA A 147 3.15 9.18 7.60
C ALA A 147 4.37 10.09 7.81
N ARG A 148 5.55 9.70 7.28
CA ARG A 148 6.76 10.55 7.31
C ARG A 148 6.52 11.91 6.67
N GLU A 149 5.72 11.94 5.61
CA GLU A 149 5.34 13.17 4.91
C GLU A 149 4.19 13.93 5.57
N ARG A 150 3.79 13.52 6.78
CA ARG A 150 2.77 14.17 7.61
C ARG A 150 1.42 14.29 6.89
N LYS A 151 1.13 13.35 5.99
CA LYS A 151 -0.16 13.27 5.29
C LYS A 151 -1.22 12.66 6.20
N GLY A 152 -2.47 13.07 6.01
CA GLY A 152 -3.59 12.67 6.87
C GLY A 152 -3.88 11.16 6.83
N MET A 153 -4.16 10.58 7.99
CA MET A 153 -4.62 9.20 8.16
C MET A 153 -5.74 9.19 9.20
N VAL A 154 -6.50 8.10 9.25
CA VAL A 154 -7.60 7.89 10.19
C VAL A 154 -7.42 6.60 10.98
N ASP A 155 -7.89 6.56 12.22
CA ASP A 155 -7.97 5.34 13.04
C ASP A 155 -9.24 4.53 12.72
N LYS A 156 -9.44 3.39 13.40
CA LYS A 156 -10.66 2.57 13.23
C LYS A 156 -12.00 3.27 13.54
N GLN A 157 -11.97 4.44 14.16
CA GLN A 157 -13.14 5.27 14.41
C GLN A 157 -13.24 6.46 13.43
N GLU A 158 -12.48 6.43 12.33
CA GLU A 158 -12.40 7.50 11.33
C GLU A 158 -11.88 8.84 11.90
N ARG A 159 -11.14 8.80 13.00
CA ARG A 159 -10.56 10.01 13.63
C ARG A 159 -9.15 10.24 13.12
N SER A 160 -8.80 11.49 12.90
CA SER A 160 -7.45 11.88 12.45
C SER A 160 -6.37 11.32 13.38
N THR A 161 -5.37 10.69 12.79
CA THR A 161 -4.19 10.14 13.47
C THR A 161 -2.94 10.31 12.62
N HIS A 162 -1.79 10.33 13.28
CA HIS A 162 -0.47 10.30 12.63
C HIS A 162 0.33 9.07 13.03
N LEU A 163 -0.25 8.20 13.86
CA LEU A 163 0.42 7.01 14.36
C LEU A 163 0.37 5.90 13.33
N VAL A 164 1.40 5.08 13.28
CA VAL A 164 1.54 3.90 12.44
C VAL A 164 1.93 2.74 13.34
N HIS A 165 1.29 1.60 13.13
CA HIS A 165 1.67 0.36 13.80
C HIS A 165 3.10 -0.03 13.39
N PRO A 166 4.06 -0.12 14.33
CA PRO A 166 5.47 -0.35 13.98
C PRO A 166 5.74 -1.77 13.47
N TYR A 167 4.79 -2.69 13.60
CA TYR A 167 4.87 -4.13 13.26
C TYR A 167 5.89 -4.90 14.13
N ASN A 168 7.15 -4.50 14.12
CA ASN A 168 8.17 -4.90 15.10
C ASN A 168 9.29 -3.86 15.19
N ALA A 169 10.21 -4.05 16.14
CA ALA A 169 11.31 -3.12 16.40
C ALA A 169 12.21 -2.83 15.19
N GLU A 170 12.30 -3.72 14.20
CA GLU A 170 13.10 -3.50 13.00
C GLU A 170 12.38 -2.57 12.00
N TRP A 171 11.08 -2.78 11.77
CA TRP A 171 10.29 -1.92 10.88
C TRP A 171 9.98 -0.56 11.51
N ALA A 172 9.91 -0.50 12.85
CA ALA A 172 9.81 0.74 13.62
C ALA A 172 10.89 1.76 13.22
N LYS A 173 12.10 1.31 12.85
CA LYS A 173 13.21 2.19 12.47
C LYS A 173 12.95 3.01 11.20
N LEU A 174 11.95 2.67 10.40
CA LEU A 174 11.52 3.47 9.24
C LEU A 174 10.70 4.71 9.64
N LEU A 175 10.24 4.79 10.88
CA LEU A 175 9.36 5.82 11.38
C LEU A 175 10.08 6.65 12.44
N GLU A 176 9.88 7.97 12.42
CA GLU A 176 10.24 8.78 13.59
C GLU A 176 9.48 8.27 14.84
N PRO A 177 10.07 8.32 16.05
CA PRO A 177 9.44 7.78 17.25
C PRO A 177 8.03 8.33 17.52
N GLU A 178 7.77 9.61 17.21
CA GLU A 178 6.46 10.23 17.38
C GLU A 178 5.37 9.70 16.45
N LEU A 179 5.74 9.01 15.37
CA LEU A 179 4.80 8.35 14.47
C LEU A 179 4.49 6.91 14.90
N GLN A 180 5.15 6.36 15.91
CA GLN A 180 4.98 4.96 16.28
C GLN A 180 3.85 4.82 17.29
N ALA A 181 2.87 3.96 17.00
CA ALA A 181 1.87 3.60 18.00
C ALA A 181 2.50 2.83 19.16
N LEU A 182 2.06 3.13 20.38
CA LEU A 182 2.36 2.33 21.57
C LEU A 182 1.41 1.13 21.56
N ILE A 183 1.95 -0.06 21.33
CA ILE A 183 1.24 -1.34 21.27
C ILE A 183 1.72 -2.28 22.36
#